data_AF-A0A3D3TBU2-F1
#
_entry.id   AF-A0A3D3TBU2-F1
#
_cell.length_a   1.000
_cell.length_b   1.000
_cell.length_c   1.000
_cell.angle_alpha   90.00
_cell.angle_beta   90.00
_cell.angle_gamma   90.00
#
_symmetry.space_group_name_H-M   'P 1'
#
loop_
_entity.id
_entity.type
_entity.pdbx_description
1 polymer ?
#
loop_
_entity_poly.entity_id
_entity_poly.type
_entity_poly.pdbx_seq_one_letter_code
_entity_poly.pdbx_strand_id
1 'polypeptide(L)'
;MKKRFVPIVIIFIMTLASCDNLSQDKYKNHTNNENVEIEKNDQTNKYAQDIAKYVYLETMSYNSGYIVHNKTDYTIDKILLEFVVEQKPYSVGTSHSYSVSIEKNYISANSSIKIYKEEIIKGLSRNGYFETLSRGEIKLIKSTALRL
;
A
#
# COMPACT_ATOMS: atom_id res chain seq x y z
N MET A 1 58.47 -41.54 24.76
CA MET A 1 57.38 -41.46 23.76
C MET A 1 56.16 -40.78 24.38
N LYS A 2 55.72 -39.73 23.69
CA LYS A 2 54.52 -38.86 23.80
C LYS A 2 53.53 -39.09 24.96
N LYS A 3 53.55 -38.19 25.95
CA LYS A 3 52.41 -37.89 26.83
C LYS A 3 51.33 -37.18 26.01
N ARG A 4 50.13 -37.75 25.94
CA ARG A 4 48.99 -37.17 25.21
C ARG A 4 48.33 -36.09 26.08
N PHE A 5 48.35 -34.86 25.58
CA PHE A 5 47.62 -33.72 26.12
C PHE A 5 46.15 -33.86 25.71
N VAL A 6 45.23 -33.82 26.66
CA VAL A 6 43.78 -33.79 26.41
C VAL A 6 43.29 -32.39 26.79
N PRO A 7 42.83 -31.55 25.86
CA PRO A 7 42.20 -30.29 26.22
C PRO A 7 40.76 -30.55 26.68
N ILE A 8 40.50 -30.26 27.95
CA ILE A 8 39.17 -30.20 28.56
C ILE A 8 38.50 -28.92 28.08
N VAL A 9 37.44 -29.05 27.29
CA VAL A 9 36.58 -27.93 26.88
C VAL A 9 35.47 -27.81 27.92
N ILE A 10 35.51 -26.73 28.71
CA ILE A 10 34.46 -26.38 29.67
C ILE A 10 33.44 -25.52 28.93
N ILE A 11 32.29 -26.11 28.58
CA ILE A 11 31.16 -25.37 27.99
C ILE A 11 30.27 -24.90 29.15
N PHE A 12 30.25 -23.60 29.38
CA PHE A 12 29.38 -22.95 30.35
C PHE A 12 28.02 -22.68 29.68
N ILE A 13 27.04 -23.55 29.91
CA ILE A 13 25.65 -23.31 29.46
C ILE A 13 24.89 -22.73 30.66
N MET A 14 24.75 -21.41 30.70
CA MET A 14 23.76 -20.76 31.56
C MET A 14 22.38 -20.94 30.91
N THR A 15 21.64 -21.96 31.32
CA THR A 15 20.18 -21.99 31.12
C THR A 15 19.54 -21.07 32.15
N LEU A 16 19.00 -19.94 31.70
CA LEU A 16 18.03 -19.17 32.48
C LEU A 16 16.76 -20.02 32.58
N ALA A 17 16.60 -20.71 33.71
CA ALA A 17 15.32 -21.22 34.14
C ALA A 17 14.44 -20.01 34.49
N SER A 18 13.59 -19.58 33.57
CA SER A 18 12.48 -18.71 33.94
C SER A 18 11.37 -19.61 34.45
N CYS A 19 11.04 -19.45 35.73
CA CYS A 19 10.07 -20.21 36.49
C CYS A 19 8.74 -20.37 35.75
N ASP A 20 8.30 -21.62 35.64
CA ASP A 20 6.89 -21.98 35.54
C ASP A 20 6.17 -21.50 36.80
N ASN A 21 5.37 -20.43 36.68
CA ASN A 21 4.27 -20.20 37.61
C ASN A 21 2.99 -20.73 36.97
N LEU A 22 2.74 -22.00 37.27
CA LEU A 22 1.47 -22.66 37.07
C LEU A 22 0.46 -22.07 38.07
N SER A 23 -0.26 -21.03 37.67
CA SER A 23 -1.46 -20.59 38.39
C SER A 23 -2.68 -20.84 37.51
N GLN A 24 -3.35 -21.95 37.80
CA GLN A 24 -4.79 -22.03 37.58
C GLN A 24 -5.45 -20.93 38.41
N ASP A 25 -6.03 -19.94 37.73
CA ASP A 25 -7.24 -19.29 38.21
C ASP A 25 -8.15 -19.05 37.01
N LYS A 26 -9.15 -19.93 36.91
CA LYS A 26 -10.39 -19.65 36.21
C LYS A 26 -11.02 -18.42 36.87
N TYR A 27 -11.32 -17.40 36.06
CA TYR A 27 -12.56 -16.59 36.03
C TYR A 27 -12.26 -15.14 35.60
N LYS A 28 -13.02 -14.70 34.59
CA LYS A 28 -13.24 -13.30 34.12
C LYS A 28 -12.15 -12.65 33.26
N ASN A 29 -12.31 -12.76 31.94
CA ASN A 29 -12.46 -11.59 31.04
C ASN A 29 -12.70 -12.06 29.60
N HIS A 30 -13.95 -12.40 29.28
CA HIS A 30 -14.43 -12.44 27.91
C HIS A 30 -15.02 -11.08 27.55
N THR A 31 -14.15 -10.06 27.55
CA THR A 31 -14.50 -8.68 27.13
C THR A 31 -13.18 -7.99 26.82
N ASN A 32 -12.49 -8.36 25.74
CA ASN A 32 -11.29 -7.62 25.31
C ASN A 32 -10.82 -7.91 23.88
N ASN A 33 -11.32 -8.92 23.16
CA ASN A 33 -10.94 -9.10 21.76
C ASN A 33 -11.77 -8.24 20.81
N GLU A 34 -13.09 -8.21 20.95
CA GLU A 34 -13.95 -7.41 20.06
C GLU A 34 -13.68 -5.91 20.20
N ASN A 35 -13.55 -5.38 21.42
CA ASN A 35 -13.29 -3.95 21.63
C ASN A 35 -11.89 -3.51 21.13
N VAL A 36 -10.86 -4.35 21.32
CA VAL A 36 -9.50 -4.04 20.82
C VAL A 36 -9.43 -4.15 19.30
N GLU A 37 -10.16 -5.08 18.70
CA GLU A 37 -10.22 -5.23 17.23
C GLU A 37 -10.99 -4.08 16.58
N ILE A 38 -12.11 -3.65 17.16
CA ILE A 38 -12.87 -2.47 16.73
C ILE A 38 -12.01 -1.20 16.86
N GLU A 39 -11.37 -0.97 18.01
CA GLU A 39 -10.51 0.21 18.22
C GLU A 39 -9.32 0.26 17.24
N LYS A 40 -8.67 -0.87 16.97
CA LYS A 40 -7.58 -0.96 15.99
C LYS A 40 -8.06 -0.70 14.56
N ASN A 41 -9.24 -1.21 14.20
CA ASN A 41 -9.82 -0.99 12.88
C ASN A 41 -10.21 0.49 12.71
N ASP A 42 -10.80 1.11 13.72
CA ASP A 42 -11.16 2.53 13.73
C ASP A 42 -9.92 3.43 13.62
N GLN A 43 -8.84 3.11 14.34
CA GLN A 43 -7.56 3.82 14.18
C GLN A 43 -6.95 3.66 12.80
N THR A 44 -7.01 2.46 12.22
CA THR A 44 -6.49 2.18 10.87
C THR A 44 -7.27 2.95 9.81
N ASN A 45 -8.60 2.97 9.91
CA ASN A 45 -9.47 3.72 9.01
C ASN A 45 -9.25 5.22 9.13
N LYS A 46 -9.12 5.73 10.35
CA LYS A 46 -8.80 7.15 10.59
C LYS A 46 -7.44 7.52 9.98
N TYR A 47 -6.43 6.68 10.15
CA TYR A 47 -5.11 6.90 9.57
C TYR A 47 -5.13 6.89 8.05
N ALA A 48 -5.84 5.94 7.44
CA ALA A 48 -6.01 5.89 5.99
C ALA A 48 -6.73 7.14 5.44
N GLN A 49 -7.75 7.63 6.15
CA GLN A 49 -8.44 8.89 5.80
C GLN A 49 -7.53 10.11 5.94
N ASP A 50 -6.75 10.20 7.03
CA ASP A 50 -5.81 11.29 7.27
C ASP A 50 -4.73 11.32 6.18
N ILE A 51 -4.16 10.18 5.80
CA ILE A 51 -3.21 10.09 4.68
C ILE A 51 -3.87 10.48 3.37
N ALA A 52 -5.09 9.99 3.10
CA ALA A 52 -5.79 10.27 1.86
C ALA A 52 -5.98 11.77 1.61
N LYS A 53 -6.11 12.57 2.66
CA LYS A 53 -6.20 14.04 2.56
C LYS A 53 -4.97 14.69 1.92
N TYR A 54 -3.80 14.08 2.05
CA TYR A 54 -2.52 14.63 1.59
C TYR A 54 -1.96 13.91 0.34
N VAL A 55 -2.67 12.88 -0.13
CA VAL A 55 -2.37 12.22 -1.40
C VAL A 55 -3.37 12.70 -2.45
N TYR A 56 -2.88 13.34 -3.51
CA TYR A 56 -3.77 13.90 -4.54
C TYR A 56 -3.21 13.73 -5.95
N LEU A 57 -4.10 13.91 -6.93
CA LEU A 57 -3.80 13.85 -8.35
C LEU A 57 -3.69 15.25 -8.94
N GLU A 58 -2.67 15.49 -9.75
CA GLU A 58 -2.49 16.69 -10.57
C GLU A 58 -2.44 16.30 -12.06
N THR A 59 -3.11 17.06 -12.91
CA THR A 59 -3.10 16.83 -14.36
C THR A 59 -1.83 17.41 -15.00
N MET A 60 -1.20 16.64 -15.90
CA MET A 60 -0.05 17.09 -16.67
C MET A 60 -0.51 17.76 -17.96
N SER A 61 -0.29 19.07 -18.10
CA SER A 61 -0.75 19.85 -19.27
C SER A 61 -0.09 19.41 -20.58
N TYR A 62 1.18 19.02 -20.57
CA TYR A 62 1.97 18.78 -21.79
C TYR A 62 1.96 17.32 -22.28
N ASN A 63 1.89 16.34 -21.37
CA ASN A 63 2.03 14.91 -21.73
C ASN A 63 0.74 14.10 -21.49
N SER A 64 -0.39 14.80 -21.32
CA SER A 64 -1.71 14.19 -21.10
C SER A 64 -1.69 13.09 -20.03
N GLY A 65 -1.06 13.34 -18.89
CA GLY A 65 -0.86 12.36 -17.82
C GLY A 65 -1.31 12.89 -16.47
N TYR A 66 -1.02 12.12 -15.42
CA TYR A 66 -1.33 12.46 -14.04
C TYR A 66 -0.07 12.36 -13.18
N ILE A 67 0.03 13.24 -12.20
CA ILE A 67 1.04 13.16 -11.14
C ILE A 67 0.30 12.81 -9.86
N VAL A 68 0.70 11.73 -9.21
CA VAL A 68 0.28 11.46 -7.84
C VAL A 68 1.31 12.11 -6.93
N HIS A 69 0.83 12.96 -6.02
CA HIS A 69 1.65 13.56 -4.98
C HIS A 69 1.39 12.88 -3.66
N ASN A 70 2.45 12.44 -2.98
CA ASN A 70 2.42 12.05 -1.58
C ASN A 70 3.10 13.14 -0.75
N LYS A 71 2.31 14.03 -0.13
CA LYS A 71 2.82 15.09 0.77
C LYS A 71 2.87 14.67 2.24
N THR A 72 2.75 13.38 2.52
CA THR A 72 2.87 12.86 3.87
C THR A 72 4.31 12.49 4.18
N ASP A 73 4.61 12.40 5.49
CA ASP A 73 5.86 11.83 5.99
C ASP A 73 5.88 10.29 5.97
N TYR A 74 4.88 9.66 5.35
CA TYR A 74 4.73 8.22 5.31
C TYR A 74 4.87 7.67 3.90
N THR A 75 5.43 6.47 3.78
CA THR A 75 5.43 5.73 2.52
C THR A 75 4.06 5.08 2.32
N ILE A 76 3.51 5.19 1.11
CA ILE A 76 2.24 4.57 0.75
C ILE A 76 2.52 3.21 0.12
N ASP A 77 1.98 2.15 0.71
CA ASP A 77 2.16 0.79 0.22
C ASP A 77 1.53 0.61 -1.16
N LYS A 78 0.30 1.11 -1.31
CA LYS A 78 -0.51 0.91 -2.50
C LYS A 78 -1.54 2.01 -2.67
N ILE A 79 -1.69 2.46 -3.91
CA ILE A 79 -2.85 3.22 -4.36
C ILE A 79 -3.53 2.51 -5.53
N LEU A 80 -4.85 2.59 -5.55
CA LEU A 80 -5.66 2.22 -6.70
C LEU A 80 -6.26 3.48 -7.30
N LEU A 81 -5.98 3.69 -8.58
CA LEU A 81 -6.43 4.83 -9.35
C LEU A 81 -7.40 4.35 -10.41
N GLU A 82 -8.55 5.00 -10.54
CA GLU A 82 -9.50 4.75 -11.60
C GLU A 82 -9.55 5.93 -12.56
N PHE A 83 -9.49 5.62 -13.85
CA PHE A 83 -9.51 6.58 -14.94
C PHE A 83 -10.68 6.30 -15.87
N VAL A 84 -11.36 7.36 -16.30
CA VAL A 84 -12.32 7.30 -17.40
C VAL A 84 -11.62 7.81 -18.65
N VAL A 85 -11.50 6.92 -19.64
CA VAL A 85 -10.86 7.21 -20.92
C VAL A 85 -11.93 7.16 -22.01
N GLU A 86 -11.95 8.17 -22.87
CA GLU A 86 -12.84 8.22 -24.03
C GLU A 86 -12.10 7.79 -25.30
N GLN A 87 -12.65 6.81 -25.99
CA GLN A 87 -12.25 6.40 -27.33
C GLN A 87 -13.15 7.07 -28.35
N LYS A 88 -12.55 7.73 -29.33
CA LYS A 88 -13.25 8.28 -30.48
C LYS A 88 -13.11 7.38 -31.71
N PRO A 89 -14.17 7.25 -32.53
CA PRO A 89 -14.10 6.54 -33.79
C PRO A 89 -13.21 7.30 -34.80
N TYR A 90 -12.51 6.57 -35.66
CA TYR A 90 -11.62 7.18 -36.67
C TYR A 90 -12.35 7.89 -37.81
N SER A 91 -13.58 7.49 -38.13
CA SER A 91 -14.29 7.98 -39.32
C SER A 91 -15.77 8.21 -39.06
N VAL A 92 -16.47 7.22 -38.52
CA VAL A 92 -17.91 7.29 -38.22
C VAL A 92 -18.23 6.37 -37.04
N GLY A 93 -19.05 6.81 -36.09
CA GLY A 93 -19.50 5.98 -34.97
C GLY A 93 -19.78 6.79 -33.70
N THR A 94 -20.04 6.07 -32.61
CA THR A 94 -20.22 6.65 -31.28
C THR A 94 -18.90 6.57 -30.49
N SER A 95 -18.63 7.59 -29.67
CA SER A 95 -17.59 7.51 -28.65
C SER A 95 -17.92 6.40 -27.65
N HIS A 96 -16.88 5.74 -27.14
CA HIS A 96 -17.01 4.75 -26.07
C HIS A 96 -16.14 5.18 -24.89
N SER A 97 -16.67 5.01 -23.67
CA SER A 97 -15.93 5.30 -22.45
C SER A 97 -15.51 4.00 -21.77
N TYR A 98 -14.28 3.98 -21.28
CA TYR A 98 -13.69 2.85 -20.59
C TYR A 98 -13.23 3.27 -19.20
N SER A 99 -13.57 2.47 -18.19
CA SER A 99 -12.93 2.55 -16.88
C SER A 99 -11.64 1.73 -16.88
N VAL A 100 -10.53 2.37 -16.55
CA VAL A 100 -9.22 1.73 -16.41
C VAL A 100 -8.73 1.90 -14.99
N SER A 101 -8.33 0.82 -14.34
CA SER A 101 -7.69 0.86 -13.03
C SER A 101 -6.19 0.66 -13.13
N ILE A 102 -5.42 1.51 -12.45
CA ILE A 102 -3.97 1.37 -12.31
C ILE A 102 -3.62 1.26 -10.83
N GLU A 103 -2.78 0.28 -10.53
CA GLU A 103 -2.17 0.12 -9.23
C GLU A 103 -0.76 0.70 -9.23
N LYS A 104 -0.44 1.50 -8.21
CA LYS A 104 0.93 1.94 -7.92
C LYS A 104 1.27 1.55 -6.49
N ASN A 105 2.45 0.97 -6.33
CA ASN A 105 2.95 0.48 -5.05
C ASN A 105 4.17 1.27 -4.62
N TYR A 106 4.41 1.33 -3.31
CA TYR A 106 5.60 1.93 -2.69
C TYR A 106 5.87 3.37 -3.14
N ILE A 107 4.96 4.28 -2.81
CA ILE A 107 5.14 5.72 -3.07
C ILE A 107 5.78 6.34 -1.84
N SER A 108 7.08 6.68 -1.95
CA SER A 108 7.85 7.27 -0.86
C SER A 108 7.20 8.52 -0.26
N ALA A 109 7.48 8.78 1.02
CA ALA A 109 7.14 10.02 1.68
C ALA A 109 7.65 11.24 0.89
N ASN A 110 6.89 12.34 0.90
CA ASN A 110 7.27 13.62 0.28
C ASN A 110 7.75 13.49 -1.18
N SER A 111 7.10 12.63 -1.95
CA SER A 111 7.49 12.31 -3.33
C SER A 111 6.30 12.39 -4.30
N SER A 112 6.62 12.38 -5.59
CA SER A 112 5.62 12.37 -6.65
C SER A 112 5.95 11.31 -7.70
N ILE A 113 4.92 10.64 -8.20
CA ILE A 113 5.04 9.69 -9.31
C ILE A 113 4.22 10.16 -10.52
N LYS A 114 4.76 9.93 -11.72
CA LYS A 114 4.09 10.28 -12.97
C LYS A 114 3.43 9.04 -13.58
N ILE A 115 2.24 9.25 -14.11
CA ILE A 115 1.42 8.25 -14.78
C ILE A 115 1.06 8.83 -16.14
N TYR A 116 1.68 8.30 -17.18
CA TYR A 116 1.49 8.76 -18.54
C TYR A 116 0.24 8.13 -19.17
N LYS A 117 -0.38 8.82 -20.13
CA LYS A 117 -1.58 8.33 -20.81
C LYS A 117 -1.38 6.96 -21.46
N GLU A 118 -0.19 6.70 -21.99
CA GLU A 118 0.15 5.42 -22.61
C GLU A 118 0.07 4.26 -21.60
N GLU A 119 0.41 4.52 -20.34
CA GLU A 119 0.26 3.55 -19.26
C GLU A 119 -1.21 3.32 -18.94
N ILE A 120 -2.02 4.38 -18.94
CA ILE A 120 -3.46 4.32 -18.64
C ILE A 120 -4.24 3.59 -19.73
N ILE A 121 -3.89 3.79 -21.00
CA ILE A 121 -4.61 3.12 -22.11
C ILE A 121 -4.01 1.75 -22.46
N LYS A 122 -2.96 1.32 -21.74
CA LYS A 122 -2.30 0.04 -22.00
C LYS A 122 -3.29 -1.11 -21.80
N GLY A 123 -3.45 -1.94 -22.83
CA GLY A 123 -4.31 -3.13 -22.77
C GLY A 123 -5.75 -2.91 -23.24
N LEU A 124 -6.14 -1.69 -23.64
CA LEU A 124 -7.42 -1.49 -24.33
C LEU A 124 -7.36 -2.02 -25.78
N SER A 125 -8.32 -2.88 -26.15
CA SER A 125 -8.46 -3.52 -27.48
C SER A 125 -8.87 -2.50 -28.56
N ARG A 126 -8.40 -2.69 -29.80
CA ARG A 126 -8.33 -1.63 -30.82
C ARG A 126 -9.50 -1.61 -31.80
N ASN A 127 -10.14 -0.44 -31.90
CA ASN A 127 -10.73 0.19 -33.10
C ASN A 127 -11.09 1.64 -32.71
N GLY A 128 -10.31 2.63 -33.13
CA GLY A 128 -10.45 4.04 -32.69
C GLY A 128 -9.19 4.59 -32.03
N TYR A 129 -9.15 5.90 -31.76
CA TYR A 129 -8.06 6.56 -31.06
C TYR A 129 -8.53 7.09 -29.71
N PHE A 130 -7.68 6.95 -28.69
CA PHE A 130 -7.94 7.47 -27.35
C PHE A 130 -7.44 8.91 -27.29
N GLU A 131 -8.35 9.87 -27.44
CA GLU A 131 -8.00 11.30 -27.45
C GLU A 131 -8.00 11.86 -26.04
N THR A 132 -9.06 11.55 -25.29
CA THR A 132 -9.38 12.23 -24.04
C THR A 132 -9.15 11.32 -22.84
N LEU A 133 -8.37 11.82 -21.88
CA LEU A 133 -8.45 11.33 -20.51
C LEU A 133 -9.39 12.26 -19.75
N SER A 134 -10.60 11.77 -19.48
CA SER A 134 -11.69 12.63 -19.03
C SER A 134 -11.62 12.91 -17.53
N ARG A 135 -11.24 11.89 -16.75
CA ARG A 135 -11.14 12.00 -15.29
C ARG A 135 -10.23 10.90 -14.74
N GLY A 136 -9.45 11.24 -13.71
CA GLY A 136 -8.73 10.30 -12.87
C GLY A 136 -9.11 10.55 -11.42
N GLU A 137 -9.32 9.49 -10.64
CA GLU A 137 -9.62 9.58 -9.22
C GLU A 137 -8.92 8.50 -8.41
N ILE A 138 -8.59 8.84 -7.16
CA ILE A 138 -8.05 7.88 -6.22
C ILE A 138 -9.22 7.12 -5.61
N LYS A 139 -9.27 5.81 -5.84
CA LYS A 139 -10.30 4.94 -5.28
C LYS A 139 -9.91 4.37 -3.92
N LEU A 140 -8.63 4.11 -3.73
CA LEU A 140 -8.13 3.49 -2.52
C LEU A 140 -6.70 3.88 -2.27
N ILE A 141 -6.41 4.11 -0.99
CA ILE A 141 -5.07 4.28 -0.46
C ILE A 141 -4.89 3.26 0.66
N LYS A 142 -3.88 2.42 0.53
CA LYS A 142 -3.39 1.53 1.57
C LYS A 142 -1.99 1.99 1.93
N SER A 143 -1.76 2.16 3.22
CA SER A 143 -0.46 2.58 3.75
C SER A 143 -0.22 1.80 5.03
N THR A 144 1.02 1.39 5.24
CA THR A 144 1.48 0.99 6.56
C THR A 144 2.21 2.17 7.14
N ALA A 145 1.80 2.54 8.35
CA ALA A 145 2.48 3.56 9.15
C ALA A 145 3.86 3.03 9.58
N LEU A 146 4.83 2.99 8.68
CA LEU A 146 6.23 2.93 9.09
C LEU A 146 6.61 4.35 9.50
N ARG A 147 6.37 4.65 10.79
CA ARG A 147 7.07 5.73 11.48
C ARG A 147 8.57 5.45 11.31
N LEU A 148 9.26 6.29 10.54
CA LEU A 148 10.72 6.40 10.62
C LEU A 148 11.10 7.02 11.96
#